data_AF-A0A0K8Q0Y7-F1
#
_entry.id   AF-A0A0K8Q0Y7-F1
#
_cell.length_a   1.000
_cell.length_b   1.000
_cell.length_c   1.000
_cell.angle_alpha   90.00
_cell.angle_beta   90.00
_cell.angle_gamma   90.00
#
_symmetry.space_group_name_H-M   'P 1'
#
loop_
_entity.id
_entity.type
_entity.pdbx_description
1 polymer ?
#
loop_
_entity_poly.entity_id
_entity_poly.type
_entity_poly.pdbx_seq_one_letter_code
_entity_poly.pdbx_strand_id
1 'polypeptide(L)'
;MTGASGSMTFTNWTSDYVDISGWVKDTAADGHHVAIRFRSIDHYTGWVTDWPWRTEYDGDGSTTSFTTYANPSGDDLDSIGAQVAVREGTKIVRSCTDWA
;
A
#
# COMPACT_ATOMS: atom_id res chain seq x y z
N MET A 1 -7.64 6.07 7.90
CA MET A 1 -9.02 5.53 8.02
C MET A 1 -9.20 4.93 9.42
N THR A 2 -10.41 4.66 9.91
CA THR A 2 -10.55 4.06 11.25
C THR A 2 -9.92 2.68 11.30
N GLY A 3 -9.08 2.44 12.30
CA GLY A 3 -8.38 1.17 12.54
C GLY A 3 -7.06 1.02 11.79
N ALA A 4 -6.74 1.85 10.79
CA ALA A 4 -5.46 1.76 10.08
C ALA A 4 -4.99 3.12 9.55
N SER A 5 -3.69 3.38 9.70
CA SER A 5 -3.01 4.54 9.11
C SER A 5 -1.71 4.10 8.44
N GLY A 6 -1.28 4.83 7.43
CA GLY A 6 -0.05 4.50 6.72
C GLY A 6 0.35 5.60 5.75
N SER A 7 1.59 5.52 5.28
CA SER A 7 2.15 6.45 4.31
C SER A 7 3.17 5.74 3.42
N MET A 8 3.29 6.21 2.19
CA MET A 8 4.37 5.84 1.27
C MET A 8 5.03 7.10 0.71
N THR A 9 6.34 7.00 0.51
CA THR A 9 7.16 7.96 -0.23
C THR A 9 7.72 7.27 -1.46
N PHE A 10 7.62 7.95 -2.59
CA PHE A 10 8.03 7.47 -3.90
C PHE A 10 9.24 8.27 -4.39
N THR A 11 10.30 7.57 -4.78
CA THR A 11 11.53 8.18 -5.32
C THR A 11 11.98 7.44 -6.57
N ASN A 12 12.78 8.09 -7.42
CA ASN A 12 13.26 7.50 -8.67
C ASN A 12 12.13 6.98 -9.57
N TRP A 13 11.00 7.69 -9.61
CA TRP A 13 9.81 7.29 -10.36
C TRP A 13 9.98 7.53 -11.87
N THR A 14 9.93 6.46 -12.65
CA THR A 14 9.85 6.41 -14.12
C THR A 14 8.58 5.63 -14.53
N SER A 15 8.35 5.44 -15.83
CA SER A 15 7.19 4.67 -16.30
C SER A 15 7.24 3.18 -15.91
N ASP A 16 8.44 2.66 -15.61
CA ASP A 16 8.73 1.23 -15.38
C ASP A 16 9.50 0.94 -14.07
N TYR A 17 9.82 1.96 -13.27
CA TYR A 17 10.52 1.79 -11.99
C TYR A 17 10.10 2.83 -10.95
N VAL A 18 10.02 2.42 -9.68
CA VAL A 18 9.93 3.35 -8.54
C VAL A 18 10.47 2.71 -7.27
N ASP A 19 11.28 3.47 -6.52
CA ASP A 19 11.67 3.13 -5.15
C ASP A 19 10.59 3.59 -4.17
N ILE A 20 10.27 2.72 -3.21
CA ILE A 20 9.16 2.90 -2.28
C ILE A 20 9.68 2.73 -0.85
N SER A 21 9.40 3.70 0.01
CA SER A 21 9.54 3.56 1.46
C SER A 21 8.24 3.92 2.13
N GLY A 22 7.93 3.31 3.28
CA GLY A 22 6.67 3.59 3.93
C GLY A 22 6.51 2.91 5.27
N TRP A 23 5.32 3.08 5.83
CA TRP A 23 4.93 2.46 7.09
C TRP A 23 3.42 2.23 7.14
N VAL A 24 3.00 1.29 7.98
CA VAL A 24 1.61 1.06 8.35
C VAL A 24 1.51 0.88 9.87
N LYS A 25 0.47 1.47 10.46
CA LYS A 25 0.20 1.49 11.88
C LYS A 25 -1.21 0.99 12.15
N ASP A 26 -1.32 0.10 13.12
CA ASP A 26 -2.61 -0.22 13.74
C ASP A 26 -2.98 0.87 14.73
N THR A 27 -4.20 1.38 14.61
CA THR A 27 -4.69 2.51 15.40
C THR A 27 -5.91 2.15 16.25
N ALA A 28 -6.28 0.87 16.33
CA ALA A 28 -7.42 0.44 17.15
C ALA A 28 -7.20 -0.94 17.78
N ALA A 29 -7.52 -1.06 19.07
CA ALA A 29 -7.61 -2.35 19.76
C ALA A 29 -8.91 -3.11 19.41
N ASP A 30 -9.13 -3.42 18.14
CA ASP A 30 -10.33 -4.11 17.62
C ASP A 30 -10.11 -5.57 17.21
N GLY A 31 -8.88 -6.07 17.39
CA GLY A 31 -8.50 -7.46 17.11
C GLY A 31 -8.26 -7.75 15.63
N HIS A 32 -8.24 -6.73 14.78
CA HIS A 32 -7.91 -6.88 13.37
C HIS A 32 -6.41 -6.66 13.09
N HIS A 33 -5.96 -7.08 11.91
CA HIS A 33 -4.63 -6.74 11.42
C HIS A 33 -4.73 -5.63 10.37
N VAL A 34 -3.64 -4.89 10.17
CA VAL A 34 -3.61 -3.79 9.20
C VAL A 34 -2.52 -3.99 8.19
N ALA A 35 -2.74 -3.47 6.98
CA ALA A 35 -1.78 -3.59 5.91
C ALA A 35 -1.79 -2.37 5.00
N ILE A 36 -0.68 -2.18 4.31
CA ILE A 36 -0.53 -1.20 3.23
C ILE A 36 0.04 -1.88 2.00
N ARG A 37 -0.40 -1.47 0.81
CA ARG A 37 0.19 -1.90 -0.46
C ARG A 37 0.31 -0.75 -1.43
N PHE A 38 1.29 -0.89 -2.31
CA PHE A 38 1.43 -0.05 -3.49
C PHE A 38 0.38 -0.45 -4.53
N ARG A 39 -0.15 0.53 -5.26
CA ARG A 39 -0.98 0.33 -6.43
C ARG A 39 -0.46 1.21 -7.55
N SER A 40 -0.56 0.73 -8.78
CA SER A 40 -0.22 1.51 -9.97
C SER A 40 -1.30 1.39 -11.03
N ILE A 41 -1.36 2.38 -11.92
CA ILE A 41 -2.31 2.43 -13.04
C ILE A 41 -1.49 2.65 -14.32
N ASP A 42 -1.74 1.79 -15.30
CA ASP A 42 -1.41 2.03 -16.70
C ASP A 42 -2.56 2.86 -17.32
N HIS A 43 -2.29 4.07 -17.82
CA HIS A 43 -3.32 4.93 -18.41
C HIS A 43 -3.75 4.50 -19.81
N TYR A 44 -2.91 3.74 -20.53
CA TYR A 44 -3.27 3.18 -21.83
C TYR A 44 -4.36 2.12 -21.71
N THR A 45 -4.24 1.23 -20.72
CA THR A 45 -5.24 0.18 -20.50
C THR A 45 -6.29 0.52 -19.43
N GLY A 46 -5.97 1.43 -18.51
CA GLY A 46 -6.78 1.75 -17.35
C GLY A 46 -6.74 0.68 -16.25
N TRP A 47 -5.90 -0.35 -16.38
CA TRP A 47 -5.82 -1.43 -15.39
C TRP A 47 -5.10 -0.97 -14.14
N VAL A 48 -5.65 -1.37 -12.99
CA VAL A 48 -4.99 -1.16 -11.70
C VAL A 48 -4.21 -2.41 -11.32
N THR A 49 -2.90 -2.25 -11.13
CA THR A 49 -2.02 -3.30 -10.63
C THR A 49 -1.92 -3.21 -9.11
N ASP A 50 -2.25 -4.30 -8.45
CA ASP A 50 -2.19 -4.46 -7.01
C ASP A 50 -0.91 -5.17 -6.60
N TRP A 51 -0.03 -4.48 -5.88
CA TRP A 51 1.25 -5.04 -5.44
C TRP A 51 1.10 -5.77 -4.09
N PRO A 52 2.08 -6.60 -3.71
CA PRO A 52 2.03 -7.35 -2.45
C PRO A 52 1.83 -6.46 -1.22
N TRP A 53 1.05 -6.97 -0.27
CA TRP A 53 0.80 -6.30 1.01
C TRP A 53 2.02 -6.31 1.93
N ARG A 54 2.21 -5.21 2.64
CA ARG A 54 3.04 -5.11 3.85
C ARG A 54 2.09 -5.04 5.04
N THR A 55 2.24 -5.94 6.01
CA THR A 55 1.23 -6.16 7.08
C THR A 55 1.86 -5.94 8.44
N GLU A 56 1.09 -5.36 9.35
CA GLU A 56 1.39 -5.21 10.77
C GLU A 56 0.48 -6.16 11.57
N TYR A 57 1.06 -6.93 12.48
CA TYR A 57 0.43 -8.02 13.22
C TYR A 57 0.48 -7.86 14.74
N ASP A 58 1.30 -6.96 15.26
CA ASP A 58 1.56 -6.75 16.69
C ASP A 58 0.45 -5.93 17.38
N GLY A 59 -0.62 -5.59 16.66
CA GLY A 59 -1.85 -4.97 17.18
C GLY A 59 -1.74 -3.48 17.49
N ASP A 60 -2.72 -2.97 18.25
CA ASP A 60 -2.94 -1.54 18.49
C ASP A 60 -1.68 -0.78 18.93
N GLY A 61 -1.40 0.32 18.22
CA GLY A 61 -0.26 1.19 18.48
C GLY A 61 1.02 0.78 17.76
N SER A 62 1.13 -0.48 17.32
CA SER A 62 2.31 -1.02 16.63
C SER A 62 2.45 -0.48 15.21
N THR A 63 3.68 -0.41 14.71
CA THR A 63 4.00 0.16 13.39
C THR A 63 5.07 -0.67 12.70
N THR A 64 4.78 -1.08 11.48
CA THR A 64 5.74 -1.73 10.58
C THR A 64 6.19 -0.73 9.53
N SER A 65 7.51 -0.55 9.42
CA SER A 65 8.16 0.24 8.38
C SER A 65 8.80 -0.68 7.35
N PHE A 66 8.89 -0.24 6.09
CA PHE A 66 9.46 -1.04 5.01
C PHE A 66 10.09 -0.16 3.92
N THR A 67 10.98 -0.79 3.16
CA THR A 67 11.49 -0.30 1.87
C THR A 67 11.33 -1.41 0.82
N THR A 68 11.04 -1.02 -0.42
CA THR A 68 10.83 -1.93 -1.56
C THR A 68 10.95 -1.12 -2.85
N TYR A 69 10.80 -1.78 -3.99
CA TYR A 69 10.60 -1.12 -5.28
C TYR A 69 9.46 -1.79 -6.04
N ALA A 70 8.98 -1.11 -7.08
CA ALA A 70 8.14 -1.68 -8.12
C ALA A 70 8.84 -1.54 -9.47
N ASN A 71 8.86 -2.61 -10.24
CA ASN A 71 9.46 -2.65 -11.58
C ASN A 71 8.61 -3.55 -12.49
N PRO A 72 7.48 -3.02 -13.02
CA PRO A 72 6.67 -3.75 -14.00
C PRO A 72 7.45 -3.98 -15.31
N SER A 73 7.00 -4.94 -16.11
CA SER A 73 7.62 -5.26 -17.40
C SER A 73 7.27 -4.28 -18.52
N GLY A 74 6.38 -3.32 -18.26
CA GLY A 74 5.92 -2.29 -19.20
C GLY A 74 5.65 -0.98 -18.47
N ASP A 75 5.09 -0.01 -19.20
CA ASP A 75 4.78 1.34 -18.71
C ASP A 75 3.50 1.33 -17.84
N ASP A 76 3.56 0.71 -16.66
CA ASP A 76 2.40 0.49 -15.77
C ASP A 76 2.37 1.44 -14.56
N LEU A 77 3.20 2.50 -14.57
CA LEU A 77 3.37 3.44 -13.45
C LEU A 77 2.95 4.88 -13.81
N ASP A 78 1.90 5.09 -14.59
CA ASP A 78 1.41 6.43 -14.95
C ASP A 78 0.71 7.16 -13.80
N SER A 79 0.06 6.40 -12.92
CA SER A 79 -0.36 6.88 -11.60
C SER A 79 -0.01 5.84 -10.55
N ILE A 80 0.35 6.33 -9.37
CA ILE A 80 0.77 5.46 -8.28
C ILE A 80 0.06 5.84 -6.99
N GLY A 81 -0.15 4.87 -6.11
CA GLY A 81 -0.93 5.10 -4.91
C GLY A 81 -0.61 4.17 -3.78
N ALA A 82 -1.00 4.61 -2.59
CA ALA A 82 -0.95 3.82 -1.37
C ALA A 82 -2.36 3.41 -0.97
N GLN A 83 -2.60 2.10 -0.87
CA GLN A 83 -3.82 1.58 -0.27
C GLN A 83 -3.53 1.04 1.12
N VAL A 84 -4.19 1.63 2.11
CA VAL A 84 -4.19 1.16 3.51
C VAL A 84 -5.49 0.38 3.75
N ALA A 85 -5.41 -0.70 4.52
CA ALA A 85 -6.55 -1.55 4.81
C ALA A 85 -6.49 -2.17 6.21
N VAL A 86 -7.67 -2.37 6.79
CA VAL A 86 -7.87 -3.35 7.88
C VAL A 86 -8.24 -4.68 7.23
N ARG A 87 -7.55 -5.76 7.62
CA ARG A 87 -7.62 -7.07 6.97
C ARG A 87 -7.79 -8.22 7.96
N GLU A 88 -8.48 -9.24 7.49
CA GLU A 88 -8.72 -10.52 8.16
C GLU A 88 -8.22 -11.64 7.25
N GLY A 89 -6.97 -12.06 7.45
CA GLY A 89 -6.26 -12.91 6.51
C GLY A 89 -6.21 -12.27 5.11
N THR A 90 -6.89 -12.87 4.13
CA THR A 90 -6.97 -12.33 2.76
C THR A 90 -8.09 -11.31 2.57
N LYS A 91 -9.09 -11.27 3.46
CA LYS A 91 -10.28 -10.42 3.33
C LYS A 91 -9.96 -8.98 3.73
N ILE A 92 -10.34 -8.03 2.87
CA ILE A 92 -10.33 -6.61 3.22
C ILE A 92 -11.65 -6.31 3.96
N VAL A 93 -11.55 -5.83 5.19
CA VAL A 93 -12.71 -5.40 5.99
C VAL A 93 -13.10 -3.97 5.60
N ARG A 94 -12.08 -3.12 5.43
CA ARG A 94 -12.20 -1.73 4.97
C ARG A 94 -10.87 -1.31 4.39
N SER A 95 -10.88 -0.42 3.39
CA SER A 95 -9.66 0.20 2.85
C SER A 95 -9.90 1.62 2.35
N CYS A 96 -8.87 2.44 2.31
CA CYS A 96 -8.82 3.67 1.54
C CYS A 96 -7.57 3.66 0.64
N THR A 97 -7.67 4.30 -0.53
CA THR A 97 -6.53 4.50 -1.42
C THR A 97 -6.33 5.99 -1.62
N ASP A 98 -5.08 6.43 -1.58
CA ASP A 98 -4.65 7.77 -1.97
C ASP A 98 -3.73 7.66 -3.19
N TRP A 99 -3.98 8.48 -4.20
CA TRP A 99 -3.29 8.45 -5.49
C TRP A 99 -2.46 9.73 -5.67
N ALA A 100 -1.28 9.58 -6.27
CA ALA A 100 -0.37 10.66 -6.66
C ALA A 100 -0.36 10.87 -8.18
#